data_AF-A0A352Q6E8-F1
#
_entry.id   AF-A0A352Q6E8-F1
#
_cell.length_a   1.000
_cell.length_b   1.000
_cell.length_c   1.000
_cell.angle_alpha   90.00
_cell.angle_beta   90.00
_cell.angle_gamma   90.00
#
_symmetry.space_group_name_H-M   'P 1'
#
loop_
_entity.id
_entity.type
_entity.pdbx_description
1 polymer ?
#
loop_
_entity_poly.entity_id
_entity_poly.type
_entity_poly.pdbx_seq_one_letter_code
_entity_poly.pdbx_strand_id
1 'polypeptide(L)'
;MAGKTLYDKLWEAHLVRQQDDGSALLYIDRHLLHEVTSPQAFEGLRMAGRQPWRVDANLATPDHNVSTDAGERAGGVAAIADETSRIQVQTLDDNCAEYGILEHRINDAGQGIVHVIGPEQGATLPGMTVVCGDSHTATHGALGALAHGIGTSEVEHVLATQCLVAQKMKNMLVRVDGSLGVGVTAKDVVLAIIGKIGTAGGTG
;
A
#
# COMPACT_ATOMS: atom_id res chain seq x y z
N MET A 1 18.17 -17.41 -24.10
CA MET A 1 17.70 -16.17 -23.44
C MET A 1 17.89 -16.34 -21.95
N ALA A 2 18.47 -15.36 -21.26
CA ALA A 2 18.50 -15.39 -19.79
C ALA A 2 17.05 -15.42 -19.26
N GLY A 3 16.79 -16.18 -18.21
CA GLY A 3 15.44 -16.24 -17.61
C GLY A 3 15.04 -14.90 -17.00
N LYS A 4 13.74 -14.57 -17.08
CA LYS A 4 13.17 -13.37 -16.44
C LYS A 4 13.03 -13.58 -14.93
N THR A 5 13.33 -12.56 -14.11
CA THR A 5 13.05 -12.60 -12.67
C THR A 5 11.55 -12.55 -12.40
N LEU A 6 11.12 -12.80 -11.16
CA LEU A 6 9.72 -12.58 -10.77
C LEU A 6 9.33 -11.11 -11.01
N TYR A 7 10.18 -10.16 -10.60
CA TYR A 7 9.96 -8.75 -10.84
C TYR A 7 9.80 -8.40 -12.32
N ASP A 8 10.65 -8.94 -13.20
CA ASP A 8 10.54 -8.71 -14.64
C ASP A 8 9.21 -9.21 -15.20
N LYS A 9 8.76 -10.40 -14.76
CA LYS A 9 7.49 -10.97 -15.20
C LYS A 9 6.29 -10.14 -14.73
N LEU A 10 6.30 -9.71 -13.47
CA LEU A 10 5.24 -8.87 -12.90
C LEU A 10 5.22 -7.51 -13.61
N TRP A 11 6.37 -6.87 -13.78
CA TRP A 11 6.49 -5.60 -14.49
C TRP A 11 5.91 -5.69 -15.91
N GLU A 12 6.35 -6.66 -16.69
CA GLU A 12 5.92 -6.81 -18.09
C GLU A 12 4.43 -7.14 -18.21
N ALA A 13 3.87 -7.91 -17.27
CA ALA A 13 2.44 -8.26 -17.26
C ALA A 13 1.53 -7.05 -17.01
N HIS A 14 2.03 -6.00 -16.35
CA HIS A 14 1.25 -4.81 -15.98
C HIS A 14 1.70 -3.55 -16.75
N LEU A 15 2.62 -3.68 -17.70
CA LEU A 15 3.08 -2.56 -18.51
C LEU A 15 1.98 -2.14 -19.49
N VAL A 16 1.41 -0.96 -19.26
CA VAL A 16 0.42 -0.34 -20.16
C VAL A 16 1.13 0.35 -21.33
N ARG A 17 2.15 1.15 -21.01
CA ARG A 17 2.93 1.90 -21.99
C ARG A 17 4.31 2.23 -21.46
N GLN A 18 5.32 2.17 -22.33
CA GLN A 18 6.63 2.75 -22.05
C GLN A 18 6.80 4.06 -22.83
N GLN A 19 7.41 5.06 -22.19
CA GLN A 19 7.76 6.34 -22.79
C GLN A 19 9.21 6.31 -23.28
N ASP A 20 9.54 7.26 -24.17
CA ASP A 20 10.87 7.35 -24.79
C ASP A 20 11.98 7.67 -23.76
N ASP A 21 11.63 8.33 -22.65
CA ASP A 21 12.55 8.66 -21.55
C ASP A 21 12.81 7.48 -20.58
N GLY A 22 12.19 6.32 -20.85
CA GLY A 22 12.31 5.11 -20.04
C GLY A 22 11.26 4.97 -18.94
N SER A 23 10.49 6.03 -18.63
CA SER A 23 9.34 5.92 -17.72
C SER A 23 8.27 5.00 -18.28
N ALA A 24 7.52 4.36 -17.40
CA ALA A 24 6.44 3.45 -17.77
C ALA A 24 5.16 3.81 -17.05
N LEU A 25 4.05 3.64 -17.76
CA LEU A 25 2.73 3.58 -17.16
C LEU A 25 2.43 2.13 -16.81
N LEU A 26 2.29 1.83 -15.52
CA LEU A 26 1.92 0.53 -15.00
C LEU A 26 0.46 0.53 -14.61
N TYR A 27 -0.26 -0.54 -14.93
CA TYR A 27 -1.58 -0.82 -14.37
C TYR A 27 -1.43 -1.21 -12.91
N ILE A 28 -2.39 -0.81 -12.07
CA ILE A 28 -2.44 -1.11 -10.64
C ILE A 28 -3.64 -2.00 -10.36
N ASP A 29 -3.46 -3.18 -9.77
CA ASP A 29 -4.56 -4.10 -9.47
C ASP A 29 -5.27 -3.78 -8.16
N ARG A 30 -4.51 -3.34 -7.16
CA ARG A 30 -5.00 -3.02 -5.82
C ARG A 30 -4.40 -1.72 -5.31
N HIS A 31 -5.25 -0.84 -4.83
CA HIS A 31 -4.86 0.37 -4.11
C HIS A 31 -5.38 0.27 -2.68
N LEU A 32 -4.48 0.27 -1.71
CA LEU A 32 -4.85 0.33 -0.30
C LEU A 32 -4.80 1.78 0.16
N LEU A 33 -5.76 2.15 0.99
CA LEU A 33 -5.98 3.53 1.44
C LEU A 33 -6.03 3.56 2.97
N HIS A 34 -5.52 4.65 3.53
CA HIS A 34 -5.57 4.95 4.95
C HIS A 34 -5.73 6.46 5.19
N GLU A 35 -6.00 6.84 6.43
CA GLU A 35 -6.48 8.16 6.83
C GLU A 35 -5.44 9.28 6.73
N VAL A 36 -4.14 8.97 6.58
CA VAL A 36 -3.09 9.99 6.64
C VAL A 36 -2.87 10.63 5.27
N THR A 37 -2.74 9.82 4.22
CA THR A 37 -2.35 10.28 2.88
C THR A 37 -3.53 10.39 1.91
N SER A 38 -4.54 9.53 2.05
CA SER A 38 -5.68 9.46 1.12
C SER A 38 -6.59 10.70 1.12
N PRO A 39 -6.89 11.36 2.26
CA PRO A 39 -7.80 12.52 2.27
C PRO A 39 -7.43 13.63 1.28
N GLN A 40 -6.15 13.95 1.17
CA GLN A 40 -5.66 14.98 0.25
C GLN A 40 -5.84 14.58 -1.22
N ALA A 41 -5.67 13.29 -1.53
CA ALA A 41 -5.88 12.77 -2.88
C ALA A 41 -7.37 12.86 -3.30
N PHE A 42 -8.30 12.54 -2.39
CA PHE A 42 -9.73 12.70 -2.66
C PHE A 42 -10.14 14.15 -2.89
N GLU A 43 -9.58 15.10 -2.13
CA GLU A 43 -9.81 16.52 -2.38
C GLU A 43 -9.28 16.97 -3.75
N GLY A 44 -8.12 16.47 -4.16
CA GLY A 44 -7.58 16.68 -5.51
C GLY A 44 -8.55 16.20 -6.61
N LEU A 45 -9.14 15.01 -6.45
CA LEU A 45 -10.18 14.52 -7.36
C LEU A 45 -11.39 15.46 -7.42
N ARG A 46 -11.90 15.88 -6.25
CA ARG A 46 -13.08 16.75 -6.14
C ARG A 46 -12.85 18.09 -6.83
N MET A 47 -11.71 18.74 -6.54
CA MET A 47 -11.31 20.00 -7.16
C MET A 47 -11.11 19.90 -8.68
N ALA A 48 -10.66 18.74 -9.17
CA ALA A 48 -10.50 18.47 -10.59
C ALA A 48 -11.79 17.96 -11.28
N GLY A 49 -12.89 17.77 -10.53
CA GLY A 49 -14.13 17.20 -11.05
C GLY A 49 -13.99 15.74 -11.53
N ARG A 50 -13.08 14.97 -10.91
CA ARG A 50 -12.79 13.58 -11.26
C ARG A 50 -13.46 12.60 -10.30
N GLN A 51 -13.62 11.38 -10.77
CA GLN A 51 -14.14 10.25 -10.00
C GLN A 51 -13.07 9.14 -9.97
N PRO A 52 -13.04 8.30 -8.93
CA PRO A 52 -12.21 7.10 -8.95
C PRO A 52 -12.56 6.23 -10.16
N TRP A 53 -11.54 5.82 -10.92
CA TRP A 53 -11.71 5.07 -12.17
C TRP A 53 -12.32 3.69 -11.93
N ARG A 54 -11.84 3.00 -10.90
CA ARG A 54 -12.26 1.63 -10.58
C ARG A 54 -12.39 1.45 -9.08
N VAL A 55 -13.60 1.66 -8.57
CA VAL A 55 -13.91 1.67 -7.13
C VAL A 55 -13.56 0.34 -6.45
N ASP A 56 -13.85 -0.81 -7.08
CA ASP A 56 -13.61 -2.17 -6.53
C ASP A 56 -12.13 -2.54 -6.38
N ALA A 57 -11.22 -1.77 -7.01
CA ALA A 57 -9.77 -1.92 -6.85
C ALA A 57 -9.23 -1.23 -5.58
N ASN A 58 -10.06 -0.51 -4.83
CA ASN A 58 -9.66 0.22 -3.63
C ASN A 58 -10.16 -0.49 -2.35
N LEU A 59 -9.34 -0.50 -1.30
CA LEU A 59 -9.72 -0.96 0.04
C LEU A 59 -9.13 0.00 1.07
N ALA A 60 -9.98 0.51 1.96
CA ALA A 60 -9.58 1.45 3.00
C ALA A 60 -9.64 0.84 4.40
N THR A 61 -8.74 1.29 5.27
CA THR A 61 -8.81 1.06 6.72
C THR A 61 -8.13 2.23 7.43
N PRO A 62 -8.65 2.72 8.56
CA PRO A 62 -7.86 3.55 9.46
C PRO A 62 -6.95 2.65 10.33
N ASP A 63 -5.67 3.01 10.46
CA ASP A 63 -4.74 2.26 11.32
C ASP A 63 -3.62 3.09 11.98
N HIS A 64 -3.27 4.27 11.48
CA HIS A 64 -2.20 5.12 12.02
C HIS A 64 -2.65 5.97 13.22
N ASN A 65 -3.90 6.44 13.21
CA ASN A 65 -4.49 7.40 14.14
C ASN A 65 -5.58 6.76 15.01
N VAL A 66 -5.56 5.44 15.12
CA VAL A 66 -6.52 4.68 15.91
C VAL A 66 -5.97 4.47 17.32
N SER A 67 -6.66 5.04 18.31
CA SER A 67 -6.23 4.97 19.71
C SER A 67 -6.23 3.54 20.26
N THR A 68 -5.24 3.25 21.11
CA THR A 68 -5.15 2.03 21.92
C THR A 68 -5.69 2.23 23.33
N ASP A 69 -6.07 3.46 23.71
CA ASP A 69 -6.78 3.70 24.96
C ASP A 69 -8.17 3.06 24.90
N ALA A 70 -8.55 2.35 25.96
CA ALA A 70 -9.78 1.57 25.98
C ALA A 70 -11.05 2.45 25.90
N GLY A 71 -11.01 3.66 26.48
CA GLY A 71 -12.14 4.60 26.47
C GLY A 71 -12.34 5.21 25.09
N GLU A 72 -11.26 5.69 24.47
CA GLU A 72 -11.29 6.22 23.11
C GLU A 72 -11.68 5.15 22.09
N ARG A 73 -11.08 3.95 22.20
CA ARG A 73 -11.37 2.83 21.31
C ARG A 73 -12.85 2.43 21.36
N ALA A 74 -13.45 2.36 22.55
CA ALA A 74 -14.86 2.03 22.72
C ALA A 74 -15.81 3.07 22.10
N GLY A 75 -15.40 4.34 22.07
CA GLY A 75 -16.19 5.44 21.50
C GLY A 75 -15.97 5.68 19.99
N GLY A 76 -15.07 4.93 19.34
CA GLY A 76 -14.79 5.06 17.91
C GLY A 76 -14.25 6.44 17.53
N VAL A 77 -14.52 6.88 16.30
CA VAL A 77 -14.01 8.16 15.76
C VAL A 77 -14.34 9.34 16.67
N ALA A 78 -15.56 9.37 17.21
CA ALA A 78 -16.05 10.49 18.04
C ALA A 78 -15.28 10.66 19.37
N ALA A 79 -14.66 9.60 19.87
CA ALA A 79 -13.93 9.64 21.14
C ALA A 79 -12.41 9.85 20.98
N ILE A 80 -11.91 9.95 19.74
CA ILE A 80 -10.51 10.33 19.50
C ILE A 80 -10.30 11.75 20.04
N ALA A 81 -9.46 11.89 21.07
CA ALA A 81 -9.22 13.17 21.73
C ALA A 81 -8.41 14.13 20.86
N ASP A 82 -7.40 13.61 20.14
CA ASP A 82 -6.60 14.41 19.22
C ASP A 82 -7.44 14.83 18.00
N GLU A 83 -7.61 16.14 17.84
CA GLU A 83 -8.47 16.70 16.80
C GLU A 83 -7.98 16.39 15.39
N THR A 84 -6.66 16.40 15.17
CA THR A 84 -6.07 16.10 13.85
C THR A 84 -6.35 14.66 13.45
N SER A 85 -6.10 13.73 14.36
CA SER A 85 -6.36 12.30 14.21
C SER A 85 -7.83 12.03 13.91
N ARG A 86 -8.73 12.66 14.69
CA ARG A 86 -10.17 12.54 14.50
C ARG A 86 -10.61 13.04 13.12
N ILE A 87 -10.11 14.20 12.69
CA ILE A 87 -10.42 14.76 11.36
C ILE A 87 -9.94 13.81 10.27
N GLN A 88 -8.72 13.28 10.37
CA GLN A 88 -8.18 12.37 9.36
C GLN A 88 -9.02 11.11 9.21
N VAL A 89 -9.36 10.45 10.33
CA VAL A 89 -10.21 9.24 10.31
C VAL A 89 -11.61 9.56 9.78
N GLN A 90 -12.26 10.62 10.27
CA GLN A 90 -13.58 11.03 9.77
C GLN A 90 -13.56 11.35 8.28
N THR A 91 -12.49 11.99 7.81
CA THR A 91 -12.35 12.36 6.39
C THR A 91 -12.18 11.11 5.51
N LEU A 92 -11.54 10.05 6.01
CA LEU A 92 -11.51 8.76 5.30
C LEU A 92 -12.91 8.15 5.21
N ASP A 93 -13.64 8.11 6.34
CA ASP A 93 -15.01 7.59 6.42
C ASP A 93 -15.94 8.30 5.41
N ASP A 94 -15.86 9.63 5.38
CA ASP A 94 -16.69 10.49 4.52
C ASP A 94 -16.36 10.28 3.03
N ASN A 95 -15.07 10.23 2.68
CA ASN A 95 -14.65 9.99 1.29
C ASN A 95 -15.03 8.58 0.82
N CYS A 96 -14.83 7.56 1.66
CA CYS A 96 -15.20 6.19 1.30
C CYS A 96 -16.72 6.07 1.09
N ALA A 97 -17.51 6.72 1.94
CA ALA A 97 -18.97 6.78 1.78
C ALA A 97 -19.39 7.54 0.50
N GLU A 98 -18.77 8.68 0.20
CA GLU A 98 -19.08 9.49 -0.99
C GLU A 98 -18.80 8.73 -2.29
N TYR A 99 -17.66 8.04 -2.38
CA TYR A 99 -17.22 7.36 -3.59
C TYR A 99 -17.59 5.87 -3.65
N GLY A 100 -18.22 5.33 -2.60
CA GLY A 100 -18.61 3.92 -2.52
C GLY A 100 -17.44 2.95 -2.40
N ILE A 101 -16.32 3.39 -1.81
CA ILE A 101 -15.13 2.56 -1.58
C ILE A 101 -15.35 1.67 -0.36
N LEU A 102 -14.95 0.39 -0.46
CA LEU A 102 -15.00 -0.51 0.68
C LEU A 102 -14.00 -0.07 1.73
N GLU A 103 -14.49 0.10 2.95
CA GLU A 103 -13.74 0.52 4.11
C GLU A 103 -14.02 -0.42 5.28
N HIS A 104 -12.96 -0.85 5.97
CA HIS A 104 -13.05 -1.44 7.29
C HIS A 104 -12.89 -0.34 8.33
N ARG A 105 -14.00 0.21 8.80
CA ARG A 105 -14.03 1.36 9.72
C ARG A 105 -13.49 0.99 11.09
N ILE A 106 -13.23 2.00 11.91
CA ILE A 106 -12.86 1.77 13.30
C ILE A 106 -13.89 0.85 13.97
N ASN A 107 -13.39 -0.18 14.66
CA ASN A 107 -14.18 -1.22 15.34
C ASN A 107 -14.93 -2.20 14.44
N ASP A 108 -14.78 -2.13 13.11
CA ASP A 108 -15.19 -3.23 12.25
C ASP A 108 -14.32 -4.46 12.51
N ALA A 109 -14.91 -5.65 12.40
CA ALA A 109 -14.19 -6.91 12.62
C ALA A 109 -13.05 -7.15 11.60
N GLY A 110 -13.11 -6.51 10.43
CA GLY A 110 -12.07 -6.55 9.41
C GLY A 110 -11.02 -5.44 9.53
N GLN A 111 -11.14 -4.53 10.51
CA GLN A 111 -10.21 -3.41 10.70
C GLN A 111 -8.89 -3.89 11.30
N GLY A 112 -7.79 -3.34 10.80
CA GLY A 112 -6.46 -3.66 11.27
C GLY A 112 -5.39 -2.88 10.51
N ILE A 113 -4.12 -3.23 10.74
CA ILE A 113 -2.99 -2.60 10.05
C ILE A 113 -3.13 -2.84 8.54
N VAL A 114 -3.01 -1.79 7.73
CA VAL A 114 -3.33 -1.83 6.28
C VAL A 114 -2.58 -2.94 5.53
N HIS A 115 -1.33 -3.23 5.91
CA HIS A 115 -0.51 -4.27 5.30
C HIS A 115 -0.72 -5.68 5.88
N VAL A 116 -1.45 -5.80 6.98
CA VAL A 116 -1.89 -7.07 7.56
C VAL A 116 -3.24 -7.47 6.96
N ILE A 117 -4.19 -6.54 6.91
CA ILE A 117 -5.53 -6.85 6.42
C ILE A 117 -5.57 -7.11 4.91
N GLY A 118 -4.67 -6.51 4.12
CA GLY A 118 -4.66 -6.71 2.66
C GLY A 118 -4.56 -8.20 2.29
N PRO A 119 -3.56 -8.94 2.78
CA PRO A 119 -3.49 -10.39 2.67
C PRO A 119 -4.65 -11.13 3.34
N GLU A 120 -5.00 -10.79 4.59
CA GLU A 120 -6.01 -11.53 5.37
C GLU A 120 -7.41 -11.50 4.74
N GLN A 121 -7.77 -10.37 4.12
CA GLN A 121 -9.05 -10.17 3.43
C GLN A 121 -9.01 -10.62 1.96
N GLY A 122 -7.90 -11.20 1.49
CA GLY A 122 -7.73 -11.61 0.08
C GLY A 122 -7.67 -10.45 -0.91
N ALA A 123 -7.41 -9.22 -0.42
CA ALA A 123 -7.25 -8.04 -1.26
C ALA A 123 -5.88 -8.01 -1.98
N THR A 124 -4.89 -8.70 -1.40
CA THR A 124 -3.57 -8.95 -2.01
C THR A 124 -3.46 -10.40 -2.45
N LEU A 125 -3.27 -10.63 -3.75
CA LEU A 125 -3.08 -11.96 -4.34
C LEU A 125 -1.78 -12.05 -5.14
N PRO A 126 -1.21 -13.25 -5.33
CA PRO A 126 -0.02 -13.44 -6.16
C PRO A 126 -0.23 -12.92 -7.57
N GLY A 127 0.79 -12.26 -8.12
CA GLY A 127 0.72 -11.69 -9.46
C GLY A 127 0.26 -10.25 -9.53
N MET A 128 -0.33 -9.69 -8.47
CA MET A 128 -0.85 -8.31 -8.48
C MET A 128 0.24 -7.24 -8.46
N THR A 129 -0.12 -6.06 -8.94
CA THR A 129 0.47 -4.77 -8.61
C THR A 129 -0.31 -4.09 -7.48
N VAL A 130 0.37 -3.74 -6.39
CA VAL A 130 -0.27 -3.20 -5.18
C VAL A 130 0.41 -1.92 -4.72
N VAL A 131 -0.36 -0.86 -4.52
CA VAL A 131 0.16 0.43 -4.04
C VAL A 131 -0.63 0.92 -2.84
N CYS A 132 0.00 1.76 -2.03
CA CYS A 132 -0.60 2.43 -0.89
C CYS A 132 0.22 3.67 -0.58
N GLY A 133 -0.40 4.69 0.01
CA GLY A 133 0.29 5.87 0.53
C GLY A 133 1.19 5.62 1.75
N ASP A 134 1.70 4.40 1.93
CA ASP A 134 2.54 3.96 3.04
C ASP A 134 3.86 3.35 2.54
N SER A 135 4.97 3.65 3.23
CA SER A 135 6.31 3.21 2.84
C SER A 135 6.54 1.70 2.99
N HIS A 136 5.76 1.00 3.80
CA HIS A 136 5.89 -0.43 4.09
C HIS A 136 5.06 -1.33 3.16
N THR A 137 4.47 -0.76 2.10
CA THR A 137 3.68 -1.50 1.09
C THR A 137 4.45 -2.66 0.45
N ALA A 138 5.79 -2.61 0.45
CA ALA A 138 6.64 -3.72 0.02
C ALA A 138 6.36 -5.04 0.78
N THR A 139 5.70 -5.00 1.94
CA THR A 139 5.23 -6.17 2.71
C THR A 139 4.45 -7.17 1.84
N HIS A 140 3.62 -6.67 0.92
CA HIS A 140 2.80 -7.50 0.02
C HIS A 140 3.63 -8.32 -0.98
N GLY A 141 4.91 -7.97 -1.18
CA GLY A 141 5.84 -8.77 -1.97
C GLY A 141 6.04 -10.19 -1.43
N ALA A 142 5.75 -10.44 -0.15
CA ALA A 142 5.74 -11.78 0.44
C ALA A 142 4.74 -12.74 -0.23
N LEU A 143 3.68 -12.20 -0.87
CA LEU A 143 2.71 -12.98 -1.66
C LEU A 143 3.04 -13.05 -3.15
N GLY A 144 4.22 -12.58 -3.57
CA GLY A 144 4.59 -12.55 -4.99
C GLY A 144 3.87 -11.46 -5.78
N ALA A 145 3.52 -10.35 -5.13
CA ALA A 145 3.00 -9.14 -5.75
C ALA A 145 4.13 -8.11 -6.00
N LEU A 146 3.96 -7.27 -7.01
CA LEU A 146 4.78 -6.09 -7.22
C LEU A 146 4.18 -4.93 -6.40
N ALA A 147 4.72 -4.70 -5.21
CA ALA A 147 4.12 -3.78 -4.25
C ALA A 147 5.09 -2.72 -3.74
N HIS A 148 4.67 -1.46 -3.73
CA HIS A 148 5.49 -0.34 -3.28
C HIS A 148 4.66 0.85 -2.82
N GLY A 149 5.25 1.65 -1.92
CA GLY A 149 4.62 2.86 -1.41
C GLY A 149 4.64 3.97 -2.45
N ILE A 150 3.63 4.83 -2.42
CA ILE A 150 3.46 5.97 -3.31
C ILE A 150 3.17 7.26 -2.53
N GLY A 151 3.44 8.41 -3.13
CA GLY A 151 3.12 9.72 -2.53
C GLY A 151 1.66 10.13 -2.73
N THR A 152 1.20 11.15 -2.01
CA THR A 152 -0.19 11.66 -2.11
C THR A 152 -0.62 12.01 -3.53
N SER A 153 0.24 12.65 -4.32
CA SER A 153 -0.07 12.99 -5.72
C SER A 153 -0.21 11.75 -6.61
N GLU A 154 0.50 10.68 -6.29
CA GLU A 154 0.38 9.39 -6.97
C GLU A 154 -0.88 8.66 -6.52
N VAL A 155 -1.29 8.77 -5.25
CA VAL A 155 -2.57 8.24 -4.76
C VAL A 155 -3.73 8.84 -5.57
N GLU A 156 -3.75 10.17 -5.79
CA GLU A 156 -4.74 10.81 -6.65
C GLU A 156 -4.69 10.25 -8.08
N HIS A 157 -3.48 10.11 -8.64
CA HIS A 157 -3.30 9.62 -10.00
C HIS A 157 -3.82 8.18 -10.17
N VAL A 158 -3.52 7.29 -9.22
CA VAL A 158 -3.99 5.91 -9.22
C VAL A 158 -5.50 5.86 -9.05
N LEU A 159 -6.08 6.64 -8.13
CA LEU A 159 -7.54 6.75 -8.01
C LEU A 159 -8.18 7.20 -9.34
N ALA A 160 -7.61 8.21 -10.00
CA ALA A 160 -8.17 8.79 -11.21
C ALA A 160 -8.00 7.91 -12.47
N THR A 161 -7.01 7.02 -12.52
CA THR A 161 -6.60 6.35 -13.77
C THR A 161 -6.38 4.85 -13.67
N GLN A 162 -6.32 4.30 -12.46
CA GLN A 162 -5.88 2.94 -12.17
C GLN A 162 -4.47 2.61 -12.68
N CYS A 163 -3.67 3.63 -12.96
CA CYS A 163 -2.31 3.48 -13.43
C CYS A 163 -1.35 4.31 -12.58
N LEU A 164 -0.05 4.03 -12.70
CA LEU A 164 1.02 4.77 -12.06
C LEU A 164 2.17 4.98 -13.04
N VAL A 165 2.74 6.17 -13.05
CA VAL A 165 4.00 6.42 -13.75
C VAL A 165 5.15 5.96 -12.86
N ALA A 166 5.91 4.96 -13.31
CA ALA A 166 7.01 4.37 -12.56
C ALA A 166 8.27 4.22 -13.41
N GLN A 167 9.42 4.22 -12.75
CA GLN A 167 10.70 3.86 -13.35
C GLN A 167 11.03 2.41 -13.00
N LYS A 168 11.57 1.66 -13.97
CA LYS A 168 11.95 0.27 -13.73
C LYS A 168 13.21 0.22 -12.84
N MET A 169 13.05 -0.31 -11.64
CA MET A 169 14.13 -0.54 -10.67
C MET A 169 15.02 -1.73 -11.07
N LYS A 170 16.20 -1.85 -10.46
CA LYS A 170 17.12 -2.97 -10.65
C LYS A 170 16.70 -4.18 -9.82
N ASN A 171 17.15 -5.35 -10.24
CA ASN A 171 16.99 -6.58 -9.47
C ASN A 171 18.18 -6.76 -8.50
N MET A 172 17.91 -6.98 -7.22
CA MET A 172 18.89 -7.47 -6.24
C MET A 172 18.41 -8.81 -5.67
N LEU A 173 19.21 -9.86 -5.84
CA LEU A 173 18.91 -11.17 -5.28
C LEU A 173 19.58 -11.31 -3.90
N VAL A 174 18.77 -11.48 -2.86
CA VAL A 174 19.22 -11.95 -1.55
C VAL A 174 18.88 -13.43 -1.43
N ARG A 175 19.91 -14.29 -1.43
CA ARG A 175 19.73 -15.74 -1.24
C ARG A 175 20.02 -16.12 0.22
N VAL A 176 19.03 -16.70 0.89
CA VAL A 176 19.13 -17.22 2.26
C VAL A 176 19.06 -18.74 2.19
N ASP A 177 20.17 -19.41 2.45
CA ASP A 177 20.31 -20.87 2.36
C ASP A 177 20.45 -21.48 3.78
N GLY A 178 20.02 -22.72 3.97
CA GLY A 178 20.14 -23.47 5.23
C GLY A 178 18.88 -23.51 6.08
N SER A 179 19.02 -23.82 7.38
CA SER A 179 17.92 -23.89 8.35
C SER A 179 18.20 -22.94 9.51
N LEU A 180 17.16 -22.24 9.97
CA LEU A 180 17.28 -21.34 11.11
C LEU A 180 17.57 -22.13 12.39
N GLY A 181 18.53 -21.63 13.17
CA GLY A 181 18.84 -22.19 14.49
C GLY A 181 17.71 -21.94 15.49
N VAL A 182 17.78 -22.61 16.64
CA VAL A 182 16.80 -22.43 17.73
C VAL A 182 16.76 -20.97 18.17
N GLY A 183 15.57 -20.38 18.21
CA GLY A 183 15.35 -18.99 18.60
C GLY A 183 15.59 -17.95 17.50
N VAL A 184 16.04 -18.35 16.31
CA VAL A 184 16.22 -17.45 15.17
C VAL A 184 14.93 -17.39 14.35
N THR A 185 14.47 -16.17 14.06
CA THR A 185 13.20 -15.89 13.37
C THR A 185 13.43 -15.15 12.04
N ALA A 186 12.35 -14.96 11.26
CA ALA A 186 12.39 -14.13 10.06
C ALA A 186 12.82 -12.67 10.34
N LYS A 187 12.52 -12.14 11.54
CA LYS A 187 12.96 -10.82 11.98
C LYS A 187 14.48 -10.74 12.07
N ASP A 188 15.12 -11.77 12.62
CA ASP A 188 16.58 -11.82 12.75
C ASP A 188 17.26 -11.90 11.38
N VAL A 189 16.68 -12.64 10.45
CA VAL A 189 17.17 -12.75 9.07
C VAL A 189 17.14 -11.39 8.36
N VAL A 190 16.00 -10.68 8.38
CA VAL A 190 15.90 -9.37 7.71
C VAL A 190 16.80 -8.32 8.37
N LEU A 191 16.93 -8.33 9.70
CA LEU A 191 17.87 -7.45 10.40
C LEU A 191 19.32 -7.74 10.04
N ALA A 192 19.71 -9.02 9.91
CA ALA A 192 21.05 -9.40 9.48
C ALA A 192 21.34 -8.99 8.02
N ILE A 193 20.35 -9.05 7.14
CA ILE A 193 20.45 -8.57 5.75
C ILE A 193 20.65 -7.05 5.75
N ILE A 194 19.81 -6.29 6.44
CA ILE A 194 19.91 -4.83 6.55
C ILE A 194 21.27 -4.44 7.14
N GLY A 195 21.76 -5.15 8.16
CA GLY A 195 23.09 -4.92 8.73
C GLY A 195 24.25 -5.11 7.73
N LYS A 196 24.07 -5.93 6.69
CA LYS A 196 25.08 -6.14 5.63
C LYS A 196 24.99 -5.12 4.50
N ILE A 197 23.78 -4.81 4.04
CA ILE A 197 23.58 -3.93 2.87
C ILE A 197 23.46 -2.45 3.26
N GLY A 198 23.20 -2.16 4.53
CA GLY A 198 22.96 -0.81 5.04
C GLY A 198 21.57 -0.28 4.69
N THR A 199 21.22 0.89 5.24
CA THR A 199 19.91 1.53 5.03
C THR A 199 19.65 1.96 3.58
N ALA A 200 20.71 2.18 2.80
CA ALA A 200 20.64 2.55 1.38
C ALA A 200 20.93 1.39 0.41
N GLY A 201 21.11 0.16 0.92
CA GLY A 201 21.56 -0.98 0.11
C GLY A 201 20.57 -1.45 -0.96
N GLY A 202 19.29 -1.11 -0.81
CA GLY A 202 18.22 -1.43 -1.76
C GLY A 202 17.76 -0.25 -2.61
N THR A 203 18.50 0.86 -2.66
CA THR A 203 18.12 2.03 -3.46
C THR A 203 18.32 1.78 -4.96
N GLY A 204 17.27 2.02 -5.76
CA GLY A 204 17.28 1.91 -7.23
C GLY A 204 16.96 0.52 -7.74
#